data_AF-A0A1W0X4Y8-F1
#
_entry.id   AF-A0A1W0X4Y8-F1
#
_cell.length_a   1.000
_cell.length_b   1.000
_cell.length_c   1.000
_cell.angle_alpha   90.00
_cell.angle_beta   90.00
_cell.angle_gamma   90.00
#
_symmetry.space_group_name_H-M   'P 1'
#
loop_
_entity.id
_entity.type
_entity.pdbx_description
1 polymer ?
#
loop_
_entity_poly.entity_id
_entity_poly.type
_entity_poly.pdbx_seq_one_letter_code
_entity_poly.pdbx_strand_id
1 'polypeptide(L)'
;MKAQNYTVGQMFRLSEQFQIDLGWISMPSEFWENSQFVKPTDGHDVFCSASSWDFYRPGGVRIKMCATVGMSDLLTIHHEMKHVQYYLQYANQLVPFRSGANAGFLQVESHLNYRFAAALDKLVFLPFAYIMDC
;
A
#
# COMPACT_ATOMS: atom_id res chain seq x y z
N MET A 1 -4.64 -8.66 -15.41
CA MET A 1 -5.57 -7.95 -14.49
C MET A 1 -6.98 -7.71 -15.06
N LYS A 2 -7.19 -6.83 -16.06
CA LYS A 2 -8.56 -6.62 -16.61
C LYS A 2 -9.15 -7.88 -17.24
N ALA A 3 -8.35 -8.62 -18.02
CA ALA A 3 -8.76 -9.89 -18.62
C ALA A 3 -9.06 -11.00 -17.58
N GLN A 4 -8.45 -10.90 -16.40
CA GLN A 4 -8.62 -11.84 -15.29
C GLN A 4 -9.71 -11.37 -14.29
N ASN A 5 -10.53 -10.37 -14.66
CA ASN A 5 -11.62 -9.80 -13.84
C ASN A 5 -11.20 -9.36 -12.42
N TYR A 6 -10.01 -8.76 -12.30
CA TYR A 6 -9.57 -8.17 -11.03
C TYR A 6 -10.44 -6.98 -10.61
N THR A 7 -10.66 -6.89 -9.32
CA THR A 7 -11.26 -5.74 -8.63
C THR A 7 -10.19 -4.95 -7.89
N VAL A 8 -10.47 -3.68 -7.58
CA VAL A 8 -9.57 -2.86 -6.75
C VAL A 8 -9.32 -3.50 -5.39
N GLY A 9 -10.36 -4.05 -4.74
CA GLY A 9 -10.22 -4.76 -3.47
C GLY A 9 -9.23 -5.94 -3.57
N GLN A 10 -9.28 -6.71 -4.66
CA GLN A 10 -8.31 -7.79 -4.89
C GLN A 10 -6.88 -7.28 -5.10
N MET A 11 -6.68 -6.11 -5.72
CA MET A 11 -5.36 -5.51 -5.86
C MET A 11 -4.76 -5.13 -4.49
N PHE A 12 -5.57 -4.57 -3.60
CA PHE A 12 -5.15 -4.29 -2.22
C PHE A 12 -4.85 -5.57 -1.44
N ARG A 13 -5.68 -6.61 -1.58
CA ARG A 13 -5.43 -7.92 -0.94
C ARG A 13 -4.19 -8.62 -1.48
N LEU A 14 -3.91 -8.50 -2.77
CA LEU A 14 -2.68 -9.00 -3.37
C LEU A 14 -1.45 -8.32 -2.76
N SER A 15 -1.55 -7.00 -2.52
CA SER A 15 -0.49 -6.24 -1.87
C SER A 15 -0.31 -6.60 -0.39
N GLU A 16 -1.40 -6.80 0.35
CA GLU A 16 -1.35 -7.32 1.73
C GLU A 16 -0.70 -8.71 1.77
N GLN A 17 -1.09 -9.62 0.89
CA GLN A 17 -0.54 -10.97 0.85
C GLN A 17 0.97 -10.96 0.64
N PHE A 18 1.45 -10.14 -0.30
CA PHE A 18 2.89 -9.96 -0.52
C PHE A 18 3.62 -9.51 0.75
N GLN A 19 3.02 -8.59 1.53
CA GLN A 19 3.61 -8.12 2.78
C GLN A 19 3.61 -9.21 3.85
N ILE A 20 2.53 -9.97 3.97
CA ILE A 20 2.44 -11.12 4.89
C ILE A 20 3.48 -12.19 4.54
N ASP A 21 3.69 -12.46 3.25
CA ASP A 21 4.69 -13.44 2.78
C ASP A 21 6.12 -13.02 3.14
N LEU A 22 6.38 -11.71 3.29
CA LEU A 22 7.63 -11.16 3.81
C LEU A 22 7.72 -11.17 5.34
N GLY A 23 6.71 -11.69 6.04
CA GLY A 23 6.64 -11.77 7.50
C GLY A 23 6.15 -10.48 8.16
N TRP A 24 5.47 -9.59 7.44
CA TRP A 24 4.89 -8.37 8.01
C TRP A 24 3.52 -8.65 8.66
N ILE A 25 3.06 -7.73 9.51
CA ILE A 25 1.77 -7.88 10.19
C ILE A 25 0.61 -7.62 9.23
N SER A 26 -0.47 -8.37 9.37
CA SER A 26 -1.70 -8.19 8.58
C SER A 26 -2.35 -6.83 8.83
N MET A 27 -3.09 -6.31 7.84
CA MET A 27 -3.80 -5.05 8.01
C MET A 27 -4.96 -5.23 9.01
N PRO A 28 -5.16 -4.28 9.95
CA PRO A 28 -6.26 -4.35 10.91
C PRO A 28 -7.61 -4.26 10.20
N SER A 29 -8.69 -4.79 10.80
CA SER A 29 -10.04 -4.69 10.22
C SER A 29 -10.47 -3.24 9.98
N GLU A 30 -10.12 -2.34 10.91
CA GLU A 30 -10.39 -0.90 10.81
C GLU A 30 -9.80 -0.27 9.54
N PHE A 31 -8.68 -0.80 9.02
CA PHE A 31 -8.08 -0.33 7.77
C PHE A 31 -9.03 -0.59 6.59
N TRP A 32 -9.61 -1.79 6.52
CA TRP A 32 -10.51 -2.18 5.44
C TRP A 32 -11.86 -1.49 5.51
N GLU A 33 -12.35 -1.23 6.72
CA GLU A 33 -13.65 -0.60 6.96
C GLU A 33 -13.63 0.91 6.70
N ASN A 34 -12.52 1.59 7.04
CA ASN A 34 -12.47 3.05 7.04
C ASN A 34 -11.63 3.66 5.91
N SER A 35 -10.94 2.83 5.11
CA SER A 35 -10.16 3.33 3.97
C SER A 35 -11.03 3.56 2.74
N GLN A 36 -10.59 4.50 1.92
CA GLN A 36 -11.21 4.80 0.64
C GLN A 36 -10.29 4.27 -0.46
N PHE A 37 -10.69 3.14 -1.08
CA PHE A 37 -9.93 2.50 -2.14
C PHE A 37 -10.35 2.95 -3.55
N VAL A 38 -11.60 3.37 -3.69
CA VAL A 38 -12.23 3.79 -4.94
C VAL A 38 -12.84 5.18 -4.79
N LYS A 39 -13.06 5.86 -5.92
CA LYS A 39 -13.78 7.14 -5.90
C LYS A 39 -15.24 6.90 -5.48
N PRO A 40 -15.76 7.61 -4.47
CA PRO A 40 -17.17 7.57 -4.08
C PRO A 40 -18.06 8.01 -5.24
N THR A 41 -19.25 7.40 -5.34
CA THR A 41 -20.26 7.71 -6.35
C THR A 41 -21.39 8.59 -5.82
N ASP A 42 -21.29 9.02 -4.56
CA ASP A 42 -22.27 9.81 -3.81
C ASP A 42 -22.29 11.30 -4.16
N GLY A 43 -21.47 11.72 -5.14
CA GLY A 43 -21.44 13.10 -5.64
C GLY A 43 -20.57 14.04 -4.81
N HIS A 44 -19.89 13.55 -3.77
CA HIS A 44 -18.90 14.34 -3.05
C HIS A 44 -17.62 14.51 -3.88
N ASP A 45 -17.11 15.75 -3.93
CA ASP A 45 -15.81 15.99 -4.52
C ASP A 45 -14.70 15.51 -3.57
N VAL A 46 -13.91 14.57 -4.04
CA VAL A 46 -12.83 13.97 -3.27
C VAL A 46 -11.50 14.20 -3.96
N PHE A 47 -10.52 14.63 -3.18
CA PHE A 47 -9.15 14.72 -3.65
C PHE A 47 -8.54 13.32 -3.79
N CYS A 48 -8.33 12.90 -5.04
CA CYS A 48 -7.97 11.53 -5.42
C CYS A 48 -6.46 11.20 -5.37
N SER A 49 -5.59 12.14 -4.98
CA SER A 49 -4.17 11.81 -4.83
C SER A 49 -3.99 10.78 -3.72
N ALA A 50 -3.27 9.71 -4.06
CA ALA A 50 -2.97 8.62 -3.16
C ALA A 50 -2.26 9.15 -1.91
N SER A 51 -2.71 8.70 -0.75
CA SER A 51 -2.13 9.06 0.54
C SER A 51 -2.46 8.03 1.61
N SER A 52 -1.55 7.88 2.55
CA SER A 52 -1.64 6.99 3.71
C SER A 52 -1.62 7.83 4.98
N TRP A 53 -2.34 7.36 6.00
CA TRP A 53 -2.64 8.16 7.19
C TRP A 53 -2.51 7.32 8.47
N ASP A 54 -1.82 7.88 9.46
CA ASP A 54 -1.78 7.40 10.85
C ASP A 54 -2.61 8.32 11.74
N PHE A 55 -3.58 7.77 12.47
CA PHE A 55 -4.44 8.47 13.42
C PHE A 55 -3.90 8.41 14.85
N TYR A 56 -2.64 7.97 15.04
CA TYR A 56 -1.91 7.92 16.31
C TYR A 56 -2.57 7.06 17.40
N ARG A 57 -3.49 6.17 17.03
CA ARG A 57 -4.14 5.19 17.89
C ARG A 57 -3.85 3.77 17.39
N PRO A 58 -3.85 2.75 18.26
CA PRO A 58 -3.63 1.37 17.83
C PRO A 58 -4.60 0.98 16.70
N GLY A 59 -4.06 0.46 15.60
CA GLY A 59 -4.85 0.05 14.43
C GLY A 59 -5.49 1.18 13.61
N GLY A 60 -5.33 2.44 14.03
CA GLY A 60 -5.91 3.61 13.38
C GLY A 60 -5.14 4.05 12.15
N VAL A 61 -4.99 3.16 11.16
CA VAL A 61 -4.31 3.44 9.90
C VAL A 61 -5.30 3.39 8.74
N ARG A 62 -5.14 4.26 7.75
CA ARG A 62 -6.04 4.34 6.60
C ARG A 62 -5.29 4.69 5.32
N ILE A 63 -5.89 4.35 4.19
CA ILE A 63 -5.48 4.85 2.88
C ILE A 63 -6.64 5.61 2.23
N LYS A 64 -6.29 6.67 1.49
CA LYS A 64 -7.20 7.37 0.60
C LYS A 64 -6.62 7.37 -0.81
N MET A 65 -7.27 6.66 -1.71
CA MET A 65 -6.91 6.55 -3.12
C MET A 65 -8.18 6.40 -3.96
N CYS A 66 -8.14 6.86 -5.20
CA CYS A 66 -9.18 6.57 -6.20
C CYS A 66 -8.63 5.57 -7.21
N ALA A 67 -8.36 4.34 -6.77
CA ALA A 67 -7.71 3.34 -7.61
C ALA A 67 -8.64 2.84 -8.71
N THR A 68 -8.04 2.51 -9.84
CA THR A 68 -8.66 1.84 -10.97
C THR A 68 -7.93 0.52 -11.24
N VAL A 69 -8.59 -0.39 -11.96
CA VAL A 69 -7.98 -1.68 -12.29
C VAL A 69 -6.90 -1.47 -13.35
N GLY A 70 -5.63 -1.43 -12.94
CA GLY A 70 -4.49 -1.16 -13.81
C GLY A 70 -3.15 -1.28 -13.10
N MET A 71 -2.09 -1.61 -13.85
CA MET A 71 -0.77 -1.89 -13.29
C MET A 71 -0.18 -0.70 -12.54
N SER A 72 -0.36 0.51 -13.08
CA SER A 72 0.07 1.76 -12.44
C SER A 72 -0.52 1.93 -11.04
N ASP A 73 -1.81 1.62 -10.88
CA ASP A 73 -2.49 1.72 -9.60
C ASP A 73 -2.09 0.59 -8.67
N LEU A 74 -1.81 -0.62 -9.18
CA LEU A 74 -1.25 -1.69 -8.35
C LEU A 74 0.10 -1.29 -7.73
N LEU A 75 1.00 -0.69 -8.52
CA LEU A 75 2.28 -0.18 -8.01
C LEU A 75 2.08 0.92 -6.95
N THR A 76 1.11 1.82 -7.18
CA THR A 76 0.77 2.88 -6.23
C THR A 76 0.16 2.32 -4.94
N ILE A 77 -0.68 1.29 -5.04
CA ILE A 77 -1.23 0.56 -3.89
C ILE A 77 -0.09 -0.02 -3.05
N HIS A 78 0.89 -0.70 -3.67
CA HIS A 78 2.05 -1.20 -2.95
C HIS A 78 2.88 -0.09 -2.27
N HIS A 79 3.02 1.07 -2.91
CA HIS A 79 3.71 2.22 -2.32
C HIS A 79 3.01 2.70 -1.06
N GLU A 80 1.71 2.95 -1.13
CA GLU A 80 0.95 3.47 0.01
C GLU A 80 0.73 2.43 1.12
N MET A 81 0.49 1.17 0.76
CA MET A 81 0.38 0.09 1.75
C MET A 81 1.68 -0.13 2.51
N LYS A 82 2.84 0.22 1.93
CA LYS A 82 4.11 0.22 2.65
C LYS A 82 4.15 1.28 3.75
N HIS A 83 3.67 2.49 3.48
CA HIS A 83 3.57 3.53 4.51
C HIS A 83 2.63 3.10 5.64
N VAL A 84 1.50 2.49 5.30
CA VAL A 84 0.57 1.90 6.29
C VAL A 84 1.28 0.87 7.15
N GLN A 85 2.06 -0.03 6.53
CA GLN A 85 2.84 -1.01 7.28
C GLN A 85 3.85 -0.34 8.21
N TYR A 86 4.53 0.71 7.75
CA TYR A 86 5.44 1.48 8.57
C TYR A 86 4.72 2.00 9.83
N TYR A 87 3.55 2.63 9.70
CA TYR A 87 2.78 3.10 10.87
C TYR A 87 2.44 1.98 11.85
N LEU A 88 2.09 0.80 11.33
CA LEU A 88 1.78 -0.37 12.15
C LEU A 88 2.99 -0.89 12.94
N GLN A 89 4.18 -0.93 12.34
CA GLN A 89 5.40 -1.42 13.02
C GLN A 89 5.87 -0.48 14.14
N TYR A 90 5.69 0.83 13.96
CA TYR A 90 6.10 1.84 14.94
C TYR A 90 4.97 2.24 15.91
N ALA A 91 3.80 1.59 15.83
CA ALA A 91 2.62 1.91 16.64
C ALA A 91 2.86 1.82 18.16
N ASN A 92 3.86 1.07 18.62
CA ASN A 92 4.20 0.97 20.05
C ASN A 92 5.18 2.04 20.54
N GLN A 93 5.72 2.88 19.65
CA GLN A 93 6.62 3.97 20.04
C GLN A 93 5.83 5.19 20.53
N LEU A 94 6.47 6.07 21.31
CA LEU A 94 5.88 7.36 21.68
C LEU A 94 5.64 8.19 20.41
N VAL A 95 4.57 8.99 20.39
CA VAL A 95 4.17 9.81 19.24
C VAL A 95 5.33 10.56 18.55
N PRO A 96 6.28 11.19 19.27
CA PRO A 96 7.42 11.86 18.63
C PRO A 96 8.35 10.93 17.83
N PHE A 97 8.35 9.63 18.12
CA PHE A 97 9.17 8.61 17.46
C PHE A 97 8.40 7.82 16.40
N ARG A 98 7.08 8.06 16.22
CA ARG A 98 6.26 7.42 15.18
C ARG A 98 6.43 8.07 13.80
N SER A 99 7.67 8.39 13.45
CA SER A 99 8.03 8.97 12.15
C SER A 99 9.24 8.25 11.56
N GLY A 100 9.47 8.43 10.26
CA GLY A 100 10.71 8.05 9.60
C GLY A 100 11.91 8.58 10.37
N ALA A 101 12.96 7.77 10.54
CA ALA A 101 14.19 8.17 11.25
C ALA A 101 14.77 9.52 10.76
N ASN A 102 14.48 9.89 9.52
CA ASN A 102 14.52 11.26 9.02
C ASN A 102 13.50 11.40 7.85
N ALA A 103 13.21 12.63 7.39
CA ALA A 103 12.30 12.86 6.26
C ALA A 103 12.73 12.10 4.99
N GLY A 104 14.05 11.89 4.83
CA GLY A 104 14.63 11.05 3.81
C GLY A 104 14.30 9.56 3.99
N PHE A 105 14.32 9.00 5.20
CA PHE A 105 14.06 7.59 5.47
C PHE A 105 12.61 7.21 5.16
N LEU A 106 11.67 8.13 5.42
CA LEU A 106 10.26 8.02 5.04
C LEU A 106 10.09 7.93 3.50
N GLN A 107 10.88 8.71 2.76
CA GLN A 107 10.87 8.69 1.28
C GLN A 107 11.77 7.61 0.67
N VAL A 108 12.83 7.21 1.36
CA VAL A 108 13.88 6.30 0.89
C VAL A 108 13.50 4.87 1.19
N GLU A 109 12.74 4.56 2.23
CA GLU A 109 12.10 3.24 2.32
C GLU A 109 11.01 3.12 1.26
N SER A 110 10.16 4.13 1.06
CA SER A 110 9.17 4.08 -0.04
C SER A 110 9.84 3.99 -1.42
N HIS A 111 11.01 4.62 -1.60
CA HIS A 111 11.90 4.43 -2.75
C HIS A 111 12.83 3.21 -2.68
N LEU A 112 12.94 2.51 -1.56
CA LEU A 112 13.74 1.28 -1.49
C LEU A 112 13.00 0.22 -2.27
N ASN A 113 11.66 0.25 -2.32
CA ASN A 113 10.91 -0.51 -3.30
C ASN A 113 11.12 0.00 -4.73
N TYR A 114 11.56 1.25 -4.97
CA TYR A 114 11.90 1.77 -6.31
C TYR A 114 13.33 1.40 -6.75
N ARG A 115 14.31 1.38 -5.84
CA ARG A 115 15.69 0.93 -6.14
C ARG A 115 15.86 -0.59 -6.02
N PHE A 116 15.12 -1.22 -5.10
CA PHE A 116 14.77 -2.61 -5.27
C PHE A 116 13.90 -2.78 -6.52
N ALA A 117 12.97 -1.92 -6.94
CA ALA A 117 12.28 -2.11 -8.25
C ALA A 117 13.25 -2.07 -9.42
N ALA A 118 14.28 -1.21 -9.41
CA ALA A 118 15.29 -1.23 -10.47
C ALA A 118 16.17 -2.51 -10.46
N ALA A 119 16.39 -3.12 -9.28
CA ALA A 119 17.15 -4.36 -9.13
C ALA A 119 16.28 -5.66 -9.16
N LEU A 120 14.99 -5.54 -8.83
CA LEU A 120 13.94 -6.57 -8.73
C LEU A 120 13.07 -6.61 -9.99
N ASP A 121 13.05 -5.55 -10.82
CA ASP A 121 12.50 -5.55 -12.19
C ASP A 121 13.04 -6.73 -12.99
N LYS A 122 14.24 -7.21 -12.64
CA LYS A 122 14.87 -8.36 -13.29
C LYS A 122 14.86 -9.67 -12.49
N LEU A 123 14.72 -9.65 -11.16
CA LEU A 123 14.92 -10.85 -10.33
C LEU A 123 13.69 -11.30 -9.53
N VAL A 124 12.85 -10.38 -9.03
CA VAL A 124 11.61 -10.73 -8.30
C VAL A 124 10.35 -10.48 -9.12
N PHE A 125 10.47 -9.76 -10.24
CA PHE A 125 9.46 -9.78 -11.29
C PHE A 125 9.44 -11.07 -12.09
N LEU A 126 10.42 -11.97 -12.01
CA LEU A 126 10.37 -13.25 -12.75
C LEU A 126 9.20 -14.15 -12.29
N PRO A 127 8.99 -14.38 -10.98
CA PRO A 127 7.79 -15.07 -10.49
C PRO A 127 6.48 -14.28 -10.72
N PHE A 128 6.51 -12.95 -10.55
CA PHE A 128 5.31 -12.10 -10.71
C PHE A 128 4.89 -12.01 -12.19
N ALA A 129 5.83 -11.79 -13.11
CA ALA A 129 5.60 -11.79 -14.56
C ALA A 129 5.18 -13.17 -15.09
N TYR A 130 5.75 -14.27 -14.55
CA TYR A 130 5.36 -15.64 -14.93
C TYR A 130 3.89 -15.97 -14.61
N ILE A 131 3.34 -15.40 -13.53
CA ILE A 131 1.91 -15.50 -13.19
C ILE A 131 1.07 -14.46 -13.96
N MET A 132 1.68 -13.35 -14.42
CA MET A 132 0.97 -12.26 -15.11
C MET A 132 0.82 -12.42 -16.64
N ASP A 133 1.57 -13.33 -17.29
CA ASP A 133 1.49 -13.62 -18.73
C ASP A 133 0.67 -14.89 -19.09
N CYS A 134 -0.15 -15.40 -18.16
CA CYS A 134 -1.19 -16.40 -18.45
C CYS A 134 -2.60 -15.80 -18.43
#